data_AF-A0A2V5PRJ8-F1
#
_entry.id   AF-A0A2V5PRJ8-F1
#
_cell.length_a   1.000
_cell.length_b   1.000
_cell.length_c   1.000
_cell.angle_alpha   90.00
_cell.angle_beta   90.00
_cell.angle_gamma   90.00
#
_symmetry.space_group_name_H-M   'P 1'
#
loop_
_entity.id
_entity.type
_entity.pdbx_description
1 polymer ?
#
loop_
_entity_poly.entity_id
_entity_poly.type
_entity_poly.pdbx_seq_one_letter_code
_entity_poly.pdbx_strand_id
1 'polypeptide(L)'
;MDALQYNSGPPTVLLPPSACSHPIGKMMKRFLVSFLVVSLGAVCPLLADESVRAVQHRLKVGGFYFGETNGRYDTDTATAVTRYQIRNGLKITGKLDAATRQALGVAAGKSEDPTPKLGEDVWRNLRKSDQAAINHPMPENVSPAKRSESPGPAVATRPPAPSSLPVSYSLERLRDYVAAFLLAGLDPQLGSETEFFADRVDYFGERAVTRDKIRLDLQRYNQRWPERQFWLDGDVVVSPIKDKIKVSFPLRYDLRSGSKRSSGKVWKTLILEKTGNDDLQIVSVNERKA
;
A
#
# COMPACT_ATOMS: atom_id res chain seq x y z
N MET A 1 45.18 -23.08 6.91
CA MET A 1 43.84 -23.62 7.13
C MET A 1 43.05 -22.50 7.78
N ASP A 2 42.33 -21.72 7.00
CA ASP A 2 41.59 -20.56 7.52
C ASP A 2 40.21 -20.51 6.89
N ALA A 3 39.22 -20.46 7.77
CA ALA A 3 37.81 -20.40 7.47
C ALA A 3 37.42 -18.97 7.05
N LEU A 4 36.98 -18.80 5.81
CA LEU A 4 36.31 -17.58 5.36
C LEU A 4 34.79 -17.79 5.39
N GLN A 5 34.19 -17.22 6.41
CA GLN A 5 32.75 -17.19 6.66
C GLN A 5 32.05 -16.35 5.58
N TYR A 6 31.17 -17.01 4.86
CA TYR A 6 30.29 -16.47 3.83
C TYR A 6 29.24 -15.55 4.46
N ASN A 7 29.43 -14.23 4.34
CA ASN A 7 28.50 -13.21 4.83
C ASN A 7 27.54 -12.82 3.69
N SER A 8 26.34 -13.39 3.67
CA SER A 8 25.32 -13.19 2.63
C SER A 8 23.95 -12.88 3.22
N GLY A 9 23.79 -11.65 3.74
CA GLY A 9 22.49 -11.02 3.94
C GLY A 9 22.19 -10.02 2.80
N PRO A 10 20.93 -9.84 2.38
CA PRO A 10 20.56 -8.77 1.46
C PRO A 10 20.84 -7.38 2.08
N PRO A 11 20.97 -6.31 1.28
CA PRO A 11 21.47 -5.03 1.73
C PRO A 11 20.51 -4.38 2.74
N THR A 12 20.87 -4.51 4.01
CA THR A 12 20.43 -3.65 5.09
C THR A 12 20.62 -2.19 4.69
N VAL A 13 19.54 -1.42 4.56
CA VAL A 13 19.63 0.05 4.48
C VAL A 13 19.96 0.58 5.89
N LEU A 14 21.17 0.33 6.37
CA LEU A 14 21.77 1.01 7.52
C LEU A 14 22.80 2.03 7.02
N LEU A 15 22.70 3.23 7.61
CA LEU A 15 23.55 4.41 7.40
C LEU A 15 25.04 4.13 7.68
N PRO A 16 25.99 4.84 7.03
CA PRO A 16 27.34 5.04 7.59
C PRO A 16 27.34 6.15 8.67
N PRO A 17 28.30 6.14 9.62
CA PRO A 17 28.45 7.16 10.65
C PRO A 17 28.96 8.49 10.09
N SER A 18 28.50 9.60 10.69
CA SER A 18 28.93 10.97 10.39
C SER A 18 30.40 11.21 10.73
N ALA A 19 31.16 11.84 9.83
CA ALA A 19 32.38 12.56 10.18
C ALA A 19 32.62 13.79 9.26
N CYS A 20 32.93 14.91 9.92
CA CYS A 20 33.70 16.09 9.50
C CYS A 20 33.11 17.23 8.62
N SER A 21 32.87 18.37 9.30
CA SER A 21 33.57 19.67 9.16
C SER A 21 33.41 20.59 7.93
N HIS A 22 32.68 21.73 8.12
CA HIS A 22 32.96 23.18 7.84
C HIS A 22 33.75 23.66 6.58
N PRO A 23 33.68 24.95 6.13
CA PRO A 23 32.65 26.02 6.23
C PRO A 23 32.49 26.94 4.96
N ILE A 24 31.72 28.03 5.09
CA ILE A 24 31.74 29.33 4.35
C ILE A 24 31.02 29.43 2.97
N GLY A 25 30.18 30.48 2.83
CA GLY A 25 29.81 31.05 1.52
C GLY A 25 28.61 32.01 1.54
N LYS A 26 28.87 33.30 1.75
CA LYS A 26 27.91 34.44 1.69
C LYS A 26 27.47 34.72 0.24
N MET A 27 26.29 35.35 0.06
CA MET A 27 26.06 36.58 -0.77
C MET A 27 24.91 36.61 -1.81
N MET A 28 23.97 37.56 -1.60
CA MET A 28 23.21 38.48 -2.53
C MET A 28 22.37 37.91 -3.70
N LYS A 29 21.30 38.54 -4.24
CA LYS A 29 20.54 39.80 -4.03
C LYS A 29 19.19 39.69 -4.80
N ARG A 30 18.11 40.20 -4.19
CA ARG A 30 16.97 41.02 -4.71
C ARG A 30 16.37 40.77 -6.11
N PHE A 31 15.03 40.70 -6.20
CA PHE A 31 14.16 41.64 -6.96
C PHE A 31 12.68 41.47 -6.51
N LEU A 32 11.92 42.57 -6.57
CA LEU A 32 10.59 42.80 -6.01
C LEU A 32 9.67 43.24 -7.17
N VAL A 33 8.54 42.57 -7.43
CA VAL A 33 7.38 43.16 -8.16
C VAL A 33 6.07 42.46 -7.73
N SER A 34 5.09 43.29 -7.38
CA SER A 34 3.73 42.96 -6.98
C SER A 34 2.80 42.78 -8.20
N PHE A 35 1.86 41.84 -8.17
CA PHE A 35 0.64 41.88 -9.00
C PHE A 35 -0.56 41.39 -8.19
N LEU A 36 -1.48 42.33 -7.95
CA LEU A 36 -2.83 42.13 -7.44
C LEU A 36 -3.66 41.37 -8.50
N VAL A 37 -4.17 40.18 -8.15
CA VAL A 37 -5.21 39.49 -8.95
C VAL A 37 -6.40 39.21 -8.06
N VAL A 38 -7.43 40.04 -8.19
CA VAL A 38 -8.78 39.75 -7.68
C VAL A 38 -9.36 38.65 -8.57
N SER A 39 -9.47 37.44 -8.04
CA SER A 39 -10.15 36.33 -8.71
C SER A 39 -11.51 36.10 -8.07
N LEU A 40 -12.55 36.49 -8.79
CA LEU A 40 -13.94 36.15 -8.49
C LEU A 40 -14.16 34.68 -8.86
N GLY A 41 -13.85 33.78 -7.93
CA GLY A 41 -14.04 32.34 -8.09
C GLY A 41 -15.41 31.90 -7.62
N ALA A 42 -16.42 31.93 -8.49
CA ALA A 42 -17.62 31.10 -8.30
C ALA A 42 -17.29 29.69 -8.83
N VAL A 43 -16.66 28.86 -7.99
CA VAL A 43 -16.38 27.46 -8.29
C VAL A 43 -17.67 26.66 -8.10
N CYS A 44 -18.20 26.07 -9.19
CA CYS A 44 -19.35 25.17 -9.14
C CYS A 44 -18.96 23.80 -8.53
N PRO A 45 -19.50 23.40 -7.36
CA PRO A 45 -19.22 22.09 -6.76
C PRO A 45 -19.95 20.90 -7.43
N LEU A 46 -20.90 21.15 -8.35
CA LEU A 46 -21.74 20.11 -8.96
C LEU A 46 -20.98 19.12 -9.86
N LEU A 47 -19.87 19.51 -10.48
CA LEU A 47 -19.12 18.64 -11.40
C LEU A 47 -18.16 17.67 -10.69
N ALA A 48 -17.70 18.02 -9.48
CA ALA A 48 -16.82 17.17 -8.69
C ALA A 48 -17.55 15.92 -8.21
N ASP A 49 -18.80 16.09 -7.75
CA ASP A 49 -19.66 15.01 -7.26
C ASP A 49 -19.92 13.95 -8.34
N GLU A 50 -20.18 14.37 -9.59
CA GLU A 50 -20.43 13.46 -10.70
C GLU A 50 -19.20 12.64 -11.09
N SER A 51 -17.99 13.23 -10.98
CA SER A 51 -16.75 12.51 -11.25
C SER A 51 -16.48 11.41 -10.21
N VAL A 52 -16.80 11.66 -8.94
CA VAL A 52 -16.67 10.67 -7.87
C VAL A 52 -17.75 9.59 -8.00
N ARG A 53 -18.98 9.93 -8.40
CA ARG A 53 -20.02 8.93 -8.71
C ARG A 53 -19.57 7.99 -9.83
N ALA A 54 -19.00 8.54 -10.90
CA ALA A 54 -18.45 7.72 -11.99
C ALA A 54 -17.35 6.76 -11.48
N VAL A 55 -16.48 7.23 -10.59
CA VAL A 55 -15.45 6.40 -9.96
C VAL A 55 -16.05 5.31 -9.07
N GLN A 56 -16.95 5.66 -8.16
CA GLN A 56 -17.64 4.71 -7.28
C GLN A 56 -18.39 3.65 -8.10
N HIS A 57 -19.07 4.04 -9.18
CA HIS A 57 -19.72 3.10 -10.09
C HIS A 57 -18.71 2.15 -10.75
N ARG A 58 -17.60 2.67 -11.29
CA ARG A 58 -16.53 1.84 -11.90
C ARG A 58 -15.92 0.87 -10.89
N LEU A 59 -15.65 1.33 -9.67
CA LEU A 59 -15.14 0.49 -8.58
C LEU A 59 -16.16 -0.58 -8.18
N LYS A 60 -17.46 -0.25 -8.17
CA LYS A 60 -18.53 -1.20 -7.86
C LYS A 60 -18.67 -2.29 -8.91
N VAL A 61 -18.65 -1.92 -10.20
CA VAL A 61 -18.61 -2.87 -11.32
C VAL A 61 -17.37 -3.75 -11.26
N GLY A 62 -16.22 -3.20 -10.84
CA GLY A 62 -14.99 -3.95 -10.63
C GLY A 62 -14.94 -4.80 -9.36
N GLY A 63 -15.97 -4.76 -8.51
CA GLY A 63 -16.03 -5.52 -7.26
C GLY A 63 -15.19 -4.94 -6.12
N PHE A 64 -14.72 -3.69 -6.23
CA PHE A 64 -13.89 -3.03 -5.21
C PHE A 64 -14.68 -2.19 -4.22
N TYR A 65 -15.86 -1.69 -4.62
CA TYR A 65 -16.73 -0.81 -3.83
C TYR A 65 -18.12 -1.40 -3.65
N PHE A 66 -18.61 -1.43 -2.41
CA PHE A 66 -19.88 -2.07 -2.06
C PHE A 66 -20.92 -1.08 -1.50
N GLY A 67 -20.52 0.17 -1.27
CA GLY A 67 -21.40 1.23 -0.78
C GLY A 67 -22.35 1.81 -1.82
N GLU A 68 -23.03 2.88 -1.43
CA GLU A 68 -23.90 3.67 -2.31
C GLU A 68 -23.10 4.62 -3.19
N THR A 69 -23.47 4.75 -4.46
CA THR A 69 -22.87 5.72 -5.38
C THR A 69 -23.43 7.11 -5.10
N ASN A 70 -22.92 7.75 -4.06
CA ASN A 70 -23.40 9.03 -3.54
C ASN A 70 -22.56 10.25 -3.99
N GLY A 71 -21.42 10.03 -4.65
CA GLY A 71 -20.51 11.08 -5.12
C GLY A 71 -19.58 11.66 -4.06
N ARG A 72 -19.64 11.14 -2.83
CA ARG A 72 -18.78 11.58 -1.73
C ARG A 72 -17.52 10.72 -1.67
N TYR A 73 -16.36 11.35 -1.66
CA TYR A 73 -15.09 10.65 -1.45
C TYR A 73 -14.86 10.38 0.06
N ASP A 74 -15.49 9.33 0.57
CA ASP A 74 -15.41 8.87 1.95
C ASP A 74 -14.36 7.76 2.17
N THR A 75 -14.25 7.27 3.40
CA THR A 75 -13.29 6.21 3.78
C THR A 75 -13.54 4.91 3.01
N ASP A 76 -14.80 4.58 2.71
CA ASP A 76 -15.14 3.37 1.93
C ASP A 76 -14.70 3.51 0.48
N THR A 77 -14.90 4.70 -0.10
CA THR A 77 -14.42 5.05 -1.44
C THR A 77 -12.88 5.00 -1.48
N ALA A 78 -12.19 5.56 -0.49
CA ALA A 78 -10.73 5.51 -0.39
C ALA A 78 -10.19 4.07 -0.20
N THR A 79 -10.90 3.25 0.57
CA THR A 79 -10.60 1.82 0.75
C THR A 79 -10.70 1.08 -0.60
N ALA A 80 -11.80 1.29 -1.33
CA ALA A 80 -12.00 0.70 -2.65
C ALA A 80 -10.94 1.16 -3.67
N VAL A 81 -10.58 2.45 -3.66
CA VAL A 81 -9.49 2.98 -4.49
C VAL A 81 -8.17 2.30 -4.16
N THR A 82 -7.85 2.10 -2.89
CA THR A 82 -6.62 1.40 -2.47
C THR A 82 -6.58 -0.03 -3.01
N ARG A 83 -7.68 -0.79 -2.85
CA ARG A 83 -7.79 -2.14 -3.39
C ARG A 83 -7.59 -2.16 -4.90
N TYR A 84 -8.23 -1.24 -5.61
CA TYR A 84 -8.09 -1.08 -7.05
C TYR A 84 -6.64 -0.79 -7.44
N GLN A 85 -5.96 0.13 -6.75
CA GLN A 85 -4.57 0.48 -7.03
C GLN A 85 -3.66 -0.74 -6.90
N ILE A 86 -3.80 -1.49 -5.82
CA ILE A 86 -2.98 -2.68 -5.57
C ILE A 86 -3.27 -3.77 -6.62
N ARG A 87 -4.54 -4.03 -6.93
CA ARG A 87 -4.93 -5.07 -7.88
C ARG A 87 -4.51 -4.75 -9.31
N ASN A 88 -4.32 -3.47 -9.64
CA ASN A 88 -3.92 -3.01 -10.96
C ASN A 88 -2.46 -2.54 -11.03
N GLY A 89 -1.64 -2.81 -10.00
CA GLY A 89 -0.20 -2.47 -9.99
C GLY A 89 0.08 -0.95 -10.03
N LEU A 90 -0.87 -0.13 -9.59
CA LEU A 90 -0.75 1.31 -9.53
C LEU A 90 0.02 1.76 -8.29
N LYS A 91 0.38 3.05 -8.25
CA LYS A 91 0.99 3.65 -7.06
C LYS A 91 0.01 3.55 -5.91
N ILE A 92 0.45 3.00 -4.78
CA ILE A 92 -0.38 2.87 -3.59
C ILE A 92 -0.44 4.24 -2.93
N THR A 93 -1.52 4.98 -3.17
CA THR A 93 -1.72 6.32 -2.61
C THR A 93 -2.95 6.42 -1.74
N GLY A 94 -3.94 5.53 -1.93
CA GLY A 94 -5.27 5.64 -1.33
C GLY A 94 -6.05 6.87 -1.83
N LYS A 95 -5.55 7.56 -2.86
CA LYS A 95 -6.13 8.78 -3.43
C LYS A 95 -6.57 8.55 -4.86
N LEU A 96 -7.61 9.25 -5.28
CA LEU A 96 -8.04 9.32 -6.67
C LEU A 96 -7.08 10.19 -7.50
N ASP A 97 -5.84 9.73 -7.71
CA ASP A 97 -4.86 10.43 -8.52
C ASP A 97 -5.11 10.26 -10.04
N ALA A 98 -4.38 11.03 -10.85
CA ALA A 98 -4.56 11.04 -12.30
C ALA A 98 -4.38 9.66 -12.94
N ALA A 99 -3.40 8.87 -12.47
CA ALA A 99 -3.17 7.52 -12.96
C ALA A 99 -4.33 6.59 -12.61
N THR A 100 -4.89 6.72 -11.41
CA THR A 100 -6.04 5.95 -10.95
C THR A 100 -7.30 6.29 -11.76
N ARG A 101 -7.58 7.57 -11.99
CA ARG A 101 -8.72 8.01 -12.84
C ARG A 101 -8.60 7.50 -14.27
N GLN A 102 -7.39 7.60 -14.83
CA GLN A 102 -7.10 7.10 -16.18
C GLN A 102 -7.34 5.59 -16.25
N ALA A 103 -6.84 4.82 -15.28
CA ALA A 103 -7.04 3.37 -15.22
C ALA A 103 -8.53 3.00 -15.09
N LEU A 104 -9.32 3.79 -14.37
CA LEU A 104 -10.78 3.60 -14.25
C LEU A 104 -11.56 4.05 -15.50
N GLY A 105 -10.91 4.70 -16.47
CA GLY A 105 -11.56 5.26 -17.66
C GLY A 105 -12.51 6.41 -17.34
N VAL A 106 -12.25 7.16 -16.27
CA VAL A 106 -13.03 8.35 -15.88
C VAL A 106 -12.28 9.59 -16.36
N ALA A 107 -13.00 10.52 -16.99
CA ALA A 107 -12.42 11.76 -17.51
C ALA A 107 -11.71 12.55 -16.39
N ALA A 108 -10.63 13.24 -16.74
CA ALA A 108 -9.89 14.08 -15.82
C ALA A 108 -10.77 15.29 -15.42
N GLY A 109 -11.51 15.16 -14.32
CA GLY A 109 -12.05 16.32 -13.62
C GLY A 109 -10.90 17.17 -13.08
N LYS A 110 -11.09 18.50 -13.04
CA LYS A 110 -10.26 19.38 -12.20
C LYS A 110 -10.61 19.07 -10.74
N SER A 111 -10.09 17.97 -10.24
CA SER A 111 -10.17 17.67 -8.84
C SER A 111 -8.76 17.49 -8.28
N GLU A 112 -8.26 18.62 -7.82
CA GLU A 112 -7.60 18.67 -6.51
C GLU A 112 -8.67 18.25 -5.48
N ASP A 113 -9.03 16.97 -5.46
CA ASP A 113 -10.12 16.49 -4.61
C ASP A 113 -9.69 16.51 -3.14
N PRO A 114 -10.63 16.83 -2.24
CA PRO A 114 -10.37 17.04 -0.83
C PRO A 114 -9.79 15.76 -0.26
N THR A 115 -8.51 15.83 0.12
CA THR A 115 -7.87 14.78 0.89
C THR A 115 -8.79 14.48 2.08
N PRO A 116 -9.33 13.26 2.24
CA PRO A 116 -9.76 12.81 3.55
C PRO A 116 -8.62 13.03 4.53
N LYS A 117 -8.89 12.99 5.84
CA LYS A 117 -7.82 12.80 6.83
C LYS A 117 -7.20 11.41 6.58
N LEU A 118 -6.33 11.36 5.58
CA LEU A 118 -5.86 10.14 4.95
C LEU A 118 -4.68 9.67 5.77
N GLY A 119 -4.94 8.61 6.52
CA GLY A 119 -3.98 7.98 7.39
C GLY A 119 -4.76 6.91 8.12
N GLU A 120 -5.33 7.27 9.25
CA GLU A 120 -5.85 6.33 10.23
C GLU A 120 -7.05 5.49 9.77
N ASP A 121 -8.15 6.11 9.31
CA ASP A 121 -9.40 5.38 9.10
C ASP A 121 -9.33 4.37 7.94
N VAL A 122 -8.56 4.67 6.90
CA VAL A 122 -8.50 3.84 5.68
C VAL A 122 -7.76 2.53 5.95
N TRP A 123 -6.55 2.58 6.54
CA TRP A 123 -5.82 1.34 6.82
C TRP A 123 -6.48 0.56 7.96
N ARG A 124 -7.11 1.23 8.94
CA ARG A 124 -7.91 0.55 9.97
C ARG A 124 -9.09 -0.20 9.35
N ASN A 125 -9.79 0.39 8.38
CA ASN A 125 -10.90 -0.27 7.68
C ASN A 125 -10.42 -1.46 6.83
N LEU A 126 -9.30 -1.31 6.11
CA LEU A 126 -8.67 -2.43 5.38
C LEU A 126 -8.25 -3.57 6.31
N ARG A 127 -7.79 -3.26 7.53
CA ARG A 127 -7.41 -4.27 8.52
C ARG A 127 -8.62 -5.02 9.10
N LYS A 128 -9.75 -4.32 9.24
CA LYS A 128 -11.02 -4.85 9.79
C LYS A 128 -11.90 -5.55 8.77
N SER A 129 -11.59 -5.47 7.47
CA SER A 129 -12.49 -5.95 6.42
C SER A 129 -12.53 -7.47 6.30
N ASP A 130 -13.25 -8.10 7.22
CA ASP A 130 -13.84 -9.43 7.10
C ASP A 130 -15.37 -9.40 7.10
N GLN A 131 -15.97 -8.39 7.73
CA GLN A 131 -17.41 -8.45 8.04
C GLN A 131 -18.33 -8.15 6.84
N ALA A 132 -17.84 -7.46 5.80
CA ALA A 132 -18.65 -7.12 4.62
C ALA A 132 -18.49 -8.11 3.44
N ALA A 133 -17.34 -8.77 3.32
CA ALA A 133 -17.05 -9.71 2.23
C ALA A 133 -17.76 -11.06 2.39
N ILE A 134 -18.28 -11.36 3.59
CA ILE A 134 -19.08 -12.56 3.87
C ILE A 134 -20.43 -12.51 3.13
N ASN A 135 -20.92 -11.33 2.74
CA ASN A 135 -22.23 -11.19 2.11
C ASN A 135 -22.19 -11.14 0.57
N HIS A 136 -21.02 -10.96 -0.07
CA HIS A 136 -20.87 -10.99 -1.54
C HIS A 136 -19.46 -11.46 -1.92
N PRO A 137 -19.27 -12.73 -2.33
CA PRO A 137 -17.98 -13.18 -2.84
C PRO A 137 -17.62 -12.42 -4.11
N MET A 138 -16.43 -11.82 -4.12
CA MET A 138 -15.85 -11.16 -5.30
C MET A 138 -15.66 -12.22 -6.41
N PRO A 139 -16.00 -11.94 -7.68
CA PRO A 139 -15.79 -12.91 -8.74
C PRO A 139 -14.29 -13.20 -8.87
N GLU A 140 -13.91 -14.46 -8.73
CA GLU A 140 -12.53 -14.95 -8.69
C GLU A 140 -11.77 -14.77 -10.02
N ASN A 141 -12.37 -14.14 -11.02
CA ASN A 141 -11.81 -14.07 -12.36
C ASN A 141 -12.13 -12.74 -13.08
N VAL A 142 -11.36 -11.69 -12.78
CA VAL A 142 -11.19 -10.55 -13.70
C VAL A 142 -9.69 -10.25 -13.80
N SER A 143 -8.96 -11.12 -14.51
CA SER A 143 -7.69 -10.75 -15.12
C SER A 143 -7.97 -9.87 -16.36
N PRO A 144 -7.16 -8.83 -16.64
CA PRO A 144 -7.37 -7.98 -17.80
C PRO A 144 -7.06 -8.72 -19.10
N ALA A 145 -7.93 -8.51 -20.08
CA ALA A 145 -7.94 -9.14 -21.38
C ALA A 145 -6.58 -9.11 -22.12
N LYS A 146 -6.14 -10.29 -22.57
CA LYS A 146 -5.40 -10.42 -23.84
C LYS A 146 -5.58 -11.81 -24.48
N ARG A 147 -6.10 -11.75 -25.72
CA ARG A 147 -6.00 -12.68 -26.86
C ARG A 147 -7.20 -13.62 -27.11
N SER A 148 -7.82 -13.38 -28.28
CA SER A 148 -8.82 -14.19 -28.96
C SER A 148 -8.39 -15.64 -29.13
N GLU A 149 -9.31 -16.57 -28.89
CA GLU A 149 -9.41 -17.81 -29.66
C GLU A 149 -10.87 -18.33 -29.64
N SER A 150 -11.32 -18.80 -30.79
CA SER A 150 -12.71 -19.19 -31.14
C SER A 150 -13.10 -20.56 -30.53
N PRO A 151 -14.39 -20.92 -30.41
CA PRO A 151 -14.83 -22.06 -29.60
C PRO A 151 -14.85 -23.38 -30.39
N GLY A 152 -14.33 -24.45 -29.77
CA GLY A 152 -14.55 -25.84 -30.16
C GLY A 152 -15.15 -26.64 -28.98
N PRO A 153 -16.12 -27.56 -29.21
CA PRO A 153 -16.82 -28.23 -28.12
C PRO A 153 -16.18 -29.59 -27.81
N ALA A 154 -15.85 -29.84 -26.55
CA ALA A 154 -15.75 -31.21 -26.03
C ALA A 154 -15.82 -31.23 -24.51
N VAL A 155 -16.85 -31.90 -24.03
CA VAL A 155 -17.10 -32.29 -22.65
C VAL A 155 -15.95 -33.20 -22.17
N ALA A 156 -15.28 -32.82 -21.07
CA ALA A 156 -14.47 -33.73 -20.28
C ALA A 156 -14.61 -33.38 -18.79
N THR A 157 -15.07 -34.37 -18.03
CA THR A 157 -15.21 -34.46 -16.58
C THR A 157 -14.11 -33.74 -15.80
N ARG A 158 -14.51 -32.71 -15.03
CA ARG A 158 -13.63 -32.01 -14.07
C ARG A 158 -13.57 -32.80 -12.74
N PRO A 159 -12.38 -33.01 -12.14
CA PRO A 159 -12.27 -33.57 -10.80
C PRO A 159 -12.94 -32.66 -9.75
N PRO A 160 -13.38 -33.19 -8.59
CA PRO A 160 -13.94 -32.35 -7.53
C PRO A 160 -12.93 -31.29 -7.10
N ALA A 161 -13.41 -30.05 -6.98
CA ALA A 161 -12.64 -28.89 -6.58
C ALA A 161 -11.89 -29.14 -5.25
N PRO A 162 -10.67 -28.62 -5.07
CA PRO A 162 -10.02 -28.70 -3.78
C PRO A 162 -10.83 -27.91 -2.74
N SER A 163 -11.15 -28.62 -1.68
CA SER A 163 -11.60 -28.19 -0.35
C SER A 163 -11.70 -26.68 -0.14
N SER A 164 -12.92 -26.23 0.13
CA SER A 164 -13.19 -24.96 0.80
C SER A 164 -12.32 -24.89 2.05
N LEU A 165 -11.31 -24.01 2.03
CA LEU A 165 -10.59 -23.65 3.24
C LEU A 165 -11.65 -23.26 4.30
N PRO A 166 -11.54 -23.70 5.58
CA PRO A 166 -12.31 -23.08 6.66
C PRO A 166 -12.09 -21.56 6.61
N VAL A 167 -12.96 -20.72 7.18
CA VAL A 167 -12.98 -19.24 7.08
C VAL A 167 -11.63 -18.60 7.51
N SER A 168 -10.68 -18.72 6.61
CA SER A 168 -9.28 -19.10 6.76
C SER A 168 -8.24 -18.09 6.41
N TYR A 169 -8.50 -16.79 6.58
CA TYR A 169 -7.74 -15.72 5.91
C TYR A 169 -7.69 -15.93 4.38
N SER A 170 -8.75 -15.50 3.67
CA SER A 170 -8.72 -15.51 2.20
C SER A 170 -7.51 -14.73 1.67
N LEU A 171 -7.03 -15.08 0.49
CA LEU A 171 -5.94 -14.34 -0.17
C LEU A 171 -6.25 -12.84 -0.28
N GLU A 172 -7.52 -12.49 -0.50
CA GLU A 172 -7.97 -11.09 -0.55
C GLU A 172 -7.84 -10.39 0.82
N ARG A 173 -8.20 -11.05 1.92
CA ARG A 173 -7.99 -10.48 3.27
C ARG A 173 -6.49 -10.22 3.54
N LEU A 174 -5.61 -11.12 3.11
CA LEU A 174 -4.16 -10.94 3.28
C LEU A 174 -3.60 -9.86 2.34
N ARG A 175 -4.17 -9.68 1.15
CA ARG A 175 -3.87 -8.54 0.27
C ARG A 175 -4.32 -7.22 0.91
N ASP A 176 -5.51 -7.17 1.48
CA ASP A 176 -6.01 -6.00 2.23
C ASP A 176 -5.14 -5.70 3.46
N TYR A 177 -4.66 -6.73 4.16
CA TYR A 177 -3.70 -6.55 5.25
C TYR A 177 -2.38 -5.94 4.77
N VAL A 178 -1.83 -6.42 3.65
CA VAL A 178 -0.62 -5.83 3.03
C VAL A 178 -0.89 -4.38 2.60
N ALA A 179 -2.06 -4.10 2.02
CA ALA A 179 -2.49 -2.76 1.64
C ALA A 179 -2.49 -1.80 2.84
N ALA A 180 -3.13 -2.25 3.93
CA ALA A 180 -3.21 -1.50 5.17
C ALA A 180 -1.81 -1.21 5.73
N PHE A 181 -0.94 -2.22 5.75
CA PHE A 181 0.43 -2.09 6.24
C PHE A 181 1.24 -1.07 5.41
N LEU A 182 1.17 -1.14 4.08
CA LEU A 182 1.88 -0.20 3.19
C LEU A 182 1.34 1.23 3.28
N LEU A 183 0.02 1.40 3.42
CA LEU A 183 -0.57 2.73 3.64
C LEU A 183 -0.21 3.31 5.01
N ALA A 184 -0.24 2.49 6.06
CA ALA A 184 0.15 2.90 7.41
C ALA A 184 1.61 3.38 7.44
N GLY A 185 2.49 2.75 6.66
CA GLY A 185 3.87 3.22 6.52
C GLY A 185 4.02 4.55 5.79
N LEU A 186 3.08 4.91 4.90
CA LEU A 186 3.04 6.21 4.23
C LEU A 186 2.51 7.33 5.13
N ASP A 187 1.85 6.99 6.23
CA ASP A 187 1.34 7.96 7.21
C ASP A 187 2.51 8.72 7.88
N PRO A 188 2.49 10.07 7.86
CA PRO A 188 3.44 10.86 8.63
C PRO A 188 3.36 10.62 10.14
N GLN A 189 2.20 10.20 10.65
CA GLN A 189 2.01 9.84 12.05
C GLN A 189 2.57 8.44 12.31
N LEU A 190 3.69 8.38 13.02
CA LEU A 190 4.47 7.17 13.29
C LEU A 190 3.71 6.07 14.05
N GLY A 191 2.55 6.37 14.63
CA GLY A 191 1.72 5.40 15.34
C GLY A 191 1.14 4.32 14.43
N SER A 192 0.69 4.69 13.23
CA SER A 192 -0.10 3.84 12.34
C SER A 192 0.59 2.52 11.97
N GLU A 193 1.84 2.55 11.50
CA GLU A 193 2.58 1.33 11.13
C GLU A 193 2.95 0.48 12.34
N THR A 194 3.18 1.11 13.51
CA THR A 194 3.56 0.36 14.72
C THR A 194 2.47 -0.55 15.26
N GLU A 195 1.21 -0.29 14.94
CA GLU A 195 0.06 -1.12 15.34
C GLU A 195 -0.01 -2.48 14.63
N PHE A 196 0.77 -2.66 13.57
CA PHE A 196 0.87 -3.94 12.87
C PHE A 196 1.85 -4.89 13.56
N PHE A 197 2.82 -4.38 14.30
CA PHE A 197 3.85 -5.20 14.92
C PHE A 197 3.37 -5.81 16.24
N ALA A 198 3.79 -7.03 16.53
CA ALA A 198 3.68 -7.61 17.86
C ALA A 198 4.61 -6.89 18.86
N ASP A 199 4.51 -7.22 20.15
CA ASP A 199 5.35 -6.60 21.19
C ASP A 199 6.84 -6.91 21.01
N ARG A 200 7.13 -8.08 20.42
CA ARG A 200 8.47 -8.56 20.06
C ARG A 200 8.46 -9.04 18.62
N VAL A 201 9.41 -8.55 17.83
CA VAL A 201 9.49 -8.83 16.40
C VAL A 201 10.91 -9.21 16.00
N ASP A 202 11.04 -10.25 15.18
CA ASP A 202 12.27 -10.50 14.43
C ASP A 202 12.31 -9.51 13.25
N TYR A 203 13.00 -8.39 13.45
CA TYR A 203 12.98 -7.19 12.61
C TYR A 203 14.30 -7.07 11.82
N PHE A 204 14.24 -7.32 10.51
CA PHE A 204 15.39 -7.27 9.58
C PHE A 204 16.65 -8.02 10.06
N GLY A 205 16.43 -9.22 10.60
CA GLY A 205 17.50 -10.10 11.11
C GLY A 205 17.88 -9.85 12.57
N GLU A 206 17.45 -8.74 13.17
CA GLU A 206 17.56 -8.54 14.62
C GLU A 206 16.39 -9.21 15.34
N ARG A 207 16.68 -10.05 16.34
CA ARG A 207 15.66 -10.83 17.05
C ARG A 207 15.04 -10.05 18.20
N ALA A 208 13.76 -10.33 18.49
CA ALA A 208 13.04 -9.84 19.67
C ALA A 208 13.06 -8.30 19.89
N VAL A 209 13.07 -7.53 18.80
CA VAL A 209 13.04 -6.07 18.80
C VAL A 209 11.70 -5.58 19.35
N THR A 210 11.73 -4.58 20.25
CA THR A 210 10.51 -3.99 20.82
C THR A 210 9.79 -3.08 19.83
N ARG A 211 8.46 -2.96 19.99
CA ARG A 211 7.67 -1.96 19.26
C ARG A 211 8.22 -0.53 19.44
N ASP A 212 8.75 -0.19 20.60
CA ASP A 212 9.38 1.11 20.86
C ASP A 212 10.62 1.36 20.00
N LYS A 213 11.50 0.35 19.90
CA LYS A 213 12.69 0.44 19.07
C LYS A 213 12.32 0.53 17.60
N ILE A 214 11.30 -0.22 17.14
CA ILE A 214 10.77 -0.13 15.78
C ILE A 214 10.23 1.28 15.51
N ARG A 215 9.46 1.87 16.43
CA ARG A 215 8.94 3.24 16.27
C ARG A 215 10.05 4.27 16.05
N LEU A 216 11.11 4.20 16.85
CA LEU A 216 12.27 5.09 16.71
C LEU A 216 12.99 4.88 15.37
N ASP A 217 13.03 3.63 14.89
CA ASP A 217 13.61 3.33 13.58
C ASP A 217 12.79 3.92 12.43
N LEU A 218 11.47 3.70 12.46
CA LEU A 218 10.52 4.29 11.50
C LEU A 218 10.56 5.83 11.53
N GLN A 219 10.72 6.44 12.71
CA GLN A 219 10.89 7.89 12.82
C GLN A 219 12.10 8.40 12.04
N ARG A 220 13.26 7.74 12.21
CA ARG A 220 14.48 8.11 11.49
C ARG A 220 14.34 7.85 9.99
N TYR A 221 13.69 6.76 9.61
CA TYR A 221 13.41 6.46 8.21
C TYR A 221 12.53 7.53 7.55
N ASN A 222 11.44 7.94 8.20
CA ASN A 222 10.51 8.96 7.70
C ASN A 222 11.18 10.34 7.59
N GLN A 223 12.03 10.70 8.56
CA GLN A 223 12.81 11.93 8.49
C GLN A 223 13.84 11.90 7.35
N ARG A 224 14.45 10.74 7.10
CA ARG A 224 15.45 10.56 6.02
C ARG A 224 14.81 10.56 4.63
N TRP A 225 13.59 10.03 4.52
CA TRP A 225 12.87 9.89 3.26
C TRP A 225 11.44 10.42 3.43
N PRO A 226 11.25 11.76 3.41
CA PRO A 226 9.92 12.35 3.56
C PRO A 226 9.00 12.08 2.37
N GLU A 227 9.58 11.98 1.16
CA GLU A 227 8.84 11.63 -0.05
C GLU A 227 9.03 10.14 -0.36
N ARG A 228 7.94 9.37 -0.26
CA ARG A 228 7.98 7.91 -0.42
C ARG A 228 6.85 7.46 -1.32
N GLN A 229 7.16 6.54 -2.23
CA GLN A 229 6.20 5.94 -3.15
C GLN A 229 6.42 4.44 -3.21
N PHE A 230 5.33 3.69 -3.17
CA PHE A 230 5.33 2.24 -3.18
C PHE A 230 4.39 1.69 -4.24
N TRP A 231 4.77 0.55 -4.80
CA TRP A 231 3.97 -0.24 -5.72
C TRP A 231 4.11 -1.71 -5.36
N LEU A 232 2.99 -2.44 -5.39
CA LEU A 232 3.01 -3.89 -5.38
C LEU A 232 3.31 -4.37 -6.81
N ASP A 233 4.52 -4.86 -7.03
CA ASP A 233 5.07 -5.12 -8.37
C ASP A 233 5.12 -6.62 -8.68
N GLY A 234 3.96 -7.28 -8.53
CA GLY A 234 3.75 -8.72 -8.69
C GLY A 234 2.82 -9.30 -7.62
N ASP A 235 2.74 -10.63 -7.56
CA ASP A 235 1.79 -11.32 -6.70
C ASP A 235 2.19 -11.38 -5.22
N VAL A 236 1.18 -11.38 -4.36
CA VAL A 236 1.32 -11.75 -2.94
C VAL A 236 1.29 -13.27 -2.84
N VAL A 237 2.38 -13.85 -2.36
CA VAL A 237 2.53 -15.28 -2.11
C VAL A 237 2.27 -15.55 -0.63
N VAL A 238 1.35 -16.46 -0.36
CA VAL A 238 0.95 -16.84 1.00
C VAL A 238 1.31 -18.30 1.24
N SER A 239 1.88 -18.59 2.41
CA SER A 239 2.15 -19.96 2.86
C SER A 239 1.91 -20.11 4.36
N PRO A 240 1.18 -21.14 4.81
CA PRO A 240 1.05 -21.41 6.24
C PRO A 240 2.37 -21.97 6.80
N ILE A 241 2.72 -21.56 8.02
CA ILE A 241 3.89 -22.07 8.76
C ILE A 241 3.47 -22.34 10.20
N LYS A 242 3.19 -23.61 10.52
CA LYS A 242 2.64 -24.03 11.82
C LYS A 242 1.34 -23.27 12.14
N ASP A 243 1.38 -22.41 13.15
CA ASP A 243 0.32 -21.55 13.67
C ASP A 243 0.39 -20.11 13.12
N LYS A 244 1.33 -19.85 12.21
CA LYS A 244 1.60 -18.52 11.62
C LYS A 244 1.38 -18.53 10.11
N ILE A 245 1.30 -17.34 9.53
CA ILE A 245 1.11 -17.14 8.09
C ILE A 245 2.32 -16.38 7.55
N LYS A 246 3.01 -16.94 6.57
CA LYS A 246 4.06 -16.23 5.83
C LYS A 246 3.45 -15.58 4.60
N VAL A 247 3.64 -14.27 4.50
CA VAL A 247 3.21 -13.44 3.37
C VAL A 247 4.45 -12.82 2.74
N SER A 248 4.69 -13.13 1.46
CA SER A 248 5.84 -12.61 0.71
C SER A 248 5.36 -11.89 -0.55
N PHE A 249 5.89 -10.71 -0.82
CA PHE A 249 5.48 -9.92 -1.98
C PHE A 249 6.61 -9.03 -2.52
N PRO A 250 6.63 -8.77 -3.84
CA PRO A 250 7.55 -7.83 -4.45
C PRO A 250 7.07 -6.39 -4.22
N LEU A 251 7.91 -5.58 -3.58
CA LEU A 251 7.68 -4.17 -3.33
C LEU A 251 8.66 -3.33 -4.14
N ARG A 252 8.15 -2.52 -5.07
CA ARG A 252 8.93 -1.47 -5.73
C ARG A 252 8.80 -0.18 -4.93
N TYR A 253 9.90 0.55 -4.81
CA TYR A 253 9.95 1.81 -4.08
C TYR A 253 10.66 2.92 -4.86
N ASP A 254 10.25 4.15 -4.56
CA ASP A 254 10.96 5.38 -4.91
C ASP A 254 10.95 6.31 -3.69
N LEU A 255 12.14 6.65 -3.20
CA LEU A 255 12.36 7.45 -2.00
C LEU A 255 13.12 8.71 -2.38
N ARG A 256 12.69 9.85 -1.87
CA ARG A 256 13.30 11.15 -2.14
C ARG A 256 13.47 11.98 -0.88
N SER A 257 14.54 12.77 -0.87
CA SER A 257 14.84 13.76 0.16
C SER A 257 15.66 14.89 -0.46
N GLY A 258 14.97 15.91 -0.98
CA GLY A 258 15.62 16.97 -1.77
C GLY A 258 16.25 16.40 -3.04
N SER A 259 17.55 16.61 -3.23
CA SER A 259 18.31 16.05 -4.36
C SER A 259 18.65 14.56 -4.21
N LYS A 260 18.53 13.99 -3.01
CA LYS A 260 18.79 12.56 -2.78
C LYS A 260 17.61 11.73 -3.27
N ARG A 261 17.91 10.65 -3.98
CA ARG A 261 16.93 9.66 -4.44
C ARG A 261 17.46 8.25 -4.22
N SER A 262 16.57 7.34 -3.87
CA SER A 262 16.83 5.91 -3.83
C SER A 262 15.61 5.18 -4.40
N SER A 263 15.80 4.32 -5.38
CA SER A 263 14.73 3.52 -5.97
C SER A 263 15.20 2.09 -6.18
N GLY A 264 14.26 1.15 -6.21
CA GLY A 264 14.58 -0.25 -6.33
C GLY A 264 13.37 -1.16 -6.15
N LYS A 265 13.63 -2.47 -6.12
CA LYS A 265 12.65 -3.52 -5.89
C LYS A 265 13.21 -4.50 -4.88
N VAL A 266 12.38 -4.88 -3.92
CA VAL A 266 12.70 -5.85 -2.87
C VAL A 266 11.60 -6.90 -2.78
N TRP A 267 11.94 -8.10 -2.34
CA TRP A 267 10.98 -9.05 -1.80
C TRP A 267 10.84 -8.79 -0.32
N LYS A 268 9.65 -8.35 0.10
CA LYS A 268 9.28 -8.22 1.51
C LYS A 268 8.63 -9.50 1.98
N THR A 269 8.98 -9.94 3.18
CA THR A 269 8.39 -11.11 3.83
C THR A 269 7.93 -10.73 5.22
N LEU A 270 6.66 -11.01 5.50
CA LEU A 270 6.02 -10.86 6.79
C LEU A 270 5.67 -12.25 7.32
N ILE A 271 5.94 -12.49 8.61
CA ILE A 271 5.36 -13.61 9.35
C ILE A 271 4.30 -13.03 10.27
N LEU A 272 3.07 -13.48 10.07
CA LEU A 272 1.88 -13.01 10.78
C LEU A 272 1.46 -14.07 11.80
N GLU A 273 1.12 -13.62 12.99
CA GLU A 273 0.53 -14.41 14.05
C GLU A 273 -0.88 -13.90 14.36
N LYS A 274 -1.78 -14.84 14.61
CA LYS A 274 -3.15 -14.55 15.04
C LYS A 274 -3.16 -14.20 16.52
N THR A 275 -3.79 -13.09 16.87
CA THR A 275 -4.03 -12.69 18.26
C THR A 275 -5.37 -13.24 18.75
N GLY A 276 -5.60 -13.22 20.08
CA GLY A 276 -6.81 -13.79 20.70
C GLY A 276 -8.14 -13.14 20.28
N ASN A 277 -8.10 -12.00 19.59
CA ASN A 277 -9.27 -11.29 19.03
C ASN A 277 -9.39 -11.46 17.51
N ASP A 278 -8.74 -12.47 16.94
CA ASP A 278 -8.71 -12.77 15.50
C ASP A 278 -7.98 -11.73 14.61
N ASP A 279 -7.34 -10.73 15.21
CA ASP A 279 -6.44 -9.83 14.49
C ASP A 279 -5.14 -10.54 14.09
N LEU A 280 -4.45 -9.93 13.13
CA LEU A 280 -3.11 -10.33 12.72
C LEU A 280 -2.08 -9.32 13.24
N GLN A 281 -0.95 -9.83 13.70
CA GLN A 281 0.24 -9.05 14.05
C GLN A 281 1.48 -9.61 13.36
N ILE A 282 2.38 -8.71 12.96
CA ILE A 282 3.68 -9.03 12.38
C ILE A 282 4.64 -9.40 13.51
N VAL A 283 5.08 -10.65 13.51
CA VAL A 283 6.09 -11.18 14.45
C VAL A 283 7.47 -11.32 13.81
N SER A 284 7.53 -11.26 12.48
CA SER A 284 8.79 -11.08 11.75
C SER A 284 8.58 -10.28 10.49
N VAL A 285 9.51 -9.37 10.20
CA VAL A 285 9.61 -8.65 8.94
C VAL A 285 11.03 -8.75 8.42
N ASN A 286 11.18 -9.12 7.16
CA ASN A 286 12.47 -9.12 6.49
C ASN A 286 12.33 -8.73 5.03
N GLU A 287 13.42 -8.25 4.45
CA GLU A 287 13.49 -7.87 3.05
C GLU A 287 14.71 -8.50 2.39
N ARG A 288 14.59 -8.84 1.11
CA ARG A 288 15.74 -9.23 0.27
C ARG A 288 15.68 -8.54 -1.08
N LYS A 289 16.83 -8.37 -1.73
CA LYS A 289 16.89 -7.84 -3.09
C LYS A 289 16.08 -8.73 -4.03
N ALA A 290 15.30 -8.09 -4.92
CA ALA A 290 14.54 -8.78 -5.97
C ALA A 290 15.40 -9.19 -7.16
#